data_AF-A0AAX3X374-F1
#
_entry.id   AF-A0AAX3X374-F1
#
_cell.length_a   1.000
_cell.length_b   1.000
_cell.length_c   1.000
_cell.angle_alpha   90.00
_cell.angle_beta   90.00
_cell.angle_gamma   90.00
#
_symmetry.space_group_name_H-M   'P 1'
#
loop_
_entity.id
_entity.type
_entity.pdbx_description
1 polymer ?
#
loop_
_entity_poly.entity_id
_entity_poly.type
_entity_poly.pdbx_seq_one_letter_code
_entity_poly.pdbx_strand_id
1 'polypeptide(L)'
;MDLQIHGDERGSLISLEAMKNVPFEIKRVYYIFNTEQGVSRGYHAHKTLKQILVCVSGSCNIKLDNGVTTEEIMLNKPNQGLFIEGMIWREMHEFSRDCVLMVLASELYNEEDYIRSYQDYIEEGKKRKKKYFCHKNSIVESAKIGEGTTVWAYAHVFPHAVIGDNCNINDHTLIENDVVIGNNVTVKSGVHIWNGARIGNNVFIGPSVVFTNDLNPRSKIYPEEFKKIIINDFASIGANSTLLGGISIGKYALIGAGSVVTKNVPEHALVYGNPAEIKGFVCKCGEKIIEGCICENCGMTFSSIDIEGKRNN
;
A
#
# COMPACT_ATOMS: atom_id res chain seq x y z
N MET A 1 7.43 4.17 -28.63
CA MET A 1 6.10 4.68 -29.00
C MET A 1 6.17 5.26 -30.40
N ASP A 2 5.13 5.08 -31.21
CA ASP A 2 5.08 5.64 -32.56
C ASP A 2 4.56 7.08 -32.52
N LEU A 3 5.31 8.00 -33.13
CA LEU A 3 4.93 9.40 -33.24
C LEU A 3 4.05 9.59 -34.47
N GLN A 4 3.03 10.45 -34.34
CA GLN A 4 2.08 10.73 -35.41
C GLN A 4 2.77 11.46 -36.57
N ILE A 5 2.81 10.81 -37.73
CA ILE A 5 3.28 11.41 -38.98
C ILE A 5 2.12 12.14 -39.65
N HIS A 6 2.35 13.40 -39.99
CA HIS A 6 1.51 14.18 -40.90
C HIS A 6 2.31 14.39 -42.19
N GLY A 7 1.76 14.06 -43.36
CA GLY A 7 2.51 14.21 -44.60
C GLY A 7 1.63 14.19 -45.84
N ASP A 8 2.16 14.77 -46.90
CA ASP A 8 1.62 14.76 -48.25
C ASP A 8 2.79 14.64 -49.26
N GLU A 9 2.56 14.93 -50.54
CA GLU A 9 3.60 14.91 -51.57
C GLU A 9 4.83 15.80 -51.29
N ARG A 10 4.74 16.75 -50.34
CA ARG A 10 5.84 17.66 -49.98
C ARG A 10 6.78 17.08 -48.92
N GLY A 11 6.39 15.97 -48.28
CA GLY A 11 7.21 15.31 -47.25
C GLY A 11 6.42 14.96 -45.99
N SER A 12 7.16 14.75 -44.90
CA SER A 12 6.61 14.33 -43.61
C SER A 12 6.96 15.31 -42.49
N LEU A 13 6.03 15.49 -41.57
CA LEU A 13 6.07 16.36 -40.41
C LEU A 13 5.63 15.56 -39.18
N ILE A 14 6.31 15.75 -38.06
CA ILE A 14 5.87 15.27 -36.75
C ILE A 14 5.70 16.51 -35.86
N SER A 15 4.52 16.65 -35.28
CA SER A 15 4.23 17.65 -34.25
C SER A 15 4.37 17.01 -32.87
N LEU A 16 5.01 17.66 -31.90
CA LEU A 16 5.14 17.17 -30.53
C LEU A 16 4.44 18.14 -29.59
N GLU A 17 3.21 17.79 -29.21
CA GLU A 17 2.29 18.62 -28.44
C GLU A 17 2.13 18.06 -27.02
N ALA A 18 2.41 18.91 -26.03
CA ALA A 18 2.22 18.60 -24.63
C ALA A 18 0.77 18.15 -24.35
N MET A 19 0.62 17.11 -23.53
CA MET A 19 -0.66 16.53 -23.14
C MET A 19 -1.54 15.97 -24.27
N LYS A 20 -0.98 15.81 -25.49
CA LYS A 20 -1.67 15.19 -26.63
C LYS A 20 -0.94 13.93 -27.08
N ASN A 21 0.27 14.07 -27.61
CA ASN A 21 1.13 12.95 -27.99
C ASN A 21 2.43 12.90 -27.18
N VAL A 22 2.68 13.92 -26.36
CA VAL A 22 3.65 13.89 -25.25
C VAL A 22 2.87 13.78 -23.94
N PRO A 23 3.07 12.75 -23.10
CA PRO A 23 2.24 12.47 -21.93
C PRO A 23 2.60 13.34 -20.70
N PHE A 24 3.17 14.52 -20.93
CA PHE A 24 3.56 15.49 -19.89
C PHE A 24 3.66 16.90 -20.48
N GLU A 25 3.65 17.91 -19.60
CA GLU A 25 3.99 19.30 -19.94
C GLU A 25 5.47 19.41 -20.31
N ILE A 26 5.76 19.96 -21.49
CA ILE A 26 7.14 20.10 -21.98
C ILE A 26 7.76 21.35 -21.37
N LYS A 27 8.58 21.20 -20.33
CA LYS A 27 9.28 22.34 -19.69
C LYS A 27 10.65 22.61 -20.29
N ARG A 28 11.25 21.62 -20.94
CA ARG A 28 12.59 21.73 -21.51
C ARG A 28 12.77 20.84 -22.74
N VAL A 29 13.43 21.37 -23.75
CA VAL A 29 13.86 20.64 -24.96
C VAL A 29 15.35 20.87 -25.14
N TYR A 30 16.10 19.80 -25.44
CA TYR A 30 17.51 19.87 -25.76
C TYR A 30 17.87 18.78 -26.76
N TYR A 31 19.03 18.87 -27.40
CA TYR A 31 19.47 17.86 -28.36
C TYR A 31 20.96 17.56 -28.20
N ILE A 32 21.32 16.32 -28.48
CA ILE A 32 22.69 15.81 -28.47
C ILE A 32 23.11 15.60 -29.93
N PHE A 33 24.27 16.10 -30.30
CA PHE A 33 24.80 16.02 -31.66
C PHE A 33 26.33 15.98 -31.63
N ASN A 34 26.95 15.53 -32.73
CA ASN A 34 28.41 15.44 -32.89
C ASN A 34 29.10 14.65 -31.75
N THR A 35 28.49 13.53 -31.33
CA THR A 35 29.13 12.61 -30.38
C THR A 35 30.24 11.84 -31.09
N GLU A 36 31.43 11.82 -30.50
CA GLU A 36 32.58 11.10 -31.06
C GLU A 36 32.34 9.58 -31.11
N GLN A 37 32.95 8.92 -32.09
CA GLN A 37 32.80 7.49 -32.26
C GLN A 37 33.36 6.72 -31.05
N GLY A 38 32.57 5.77 -30.53
CA GLY A 38 32.93 5.01 -29.33
C GLY A 38 32.66 5.72 -28.00
N VAL A 39 32.18 6.98 -28.01
CA VAL A 39 31.79 7.68 -26.79
C VAL A 39 30.36 7.31 -26.42
N SER A 40 30.23 6.75 -25.22
CA SER A 40 28.94 6.54 -24.57
C SER A 40 28.57 7.74 -23.69
N ARG A 41 27.28 8.03 -23.59
CA ARG A 41 26.70 9.09 -22.77
C ARG A 41 25.61 8.50 -21.87
N GLY A 42 25.15 9.25 -20.88
CA GLY A 42 24.14 8.77 -19.93
C GLY A 42 24.78 8.40 -18.60
N TYR A 43 24.68 7.13 -18.20
CA TYR A 43 25.17 6.60 -16.92
C TYR A 43 24.51 7.28 -15.70
N HIS A 44 23.19 7.45 -15.79
CA HIS A 44 22.41 7.95 -14.66
C HIS A 44 20.95 7.55 -14.78
N ALA A 45 20.26 7.59 -13.65
CA ALA A 45 18.81 7.61 -13.57
C ALA A 45 18.32 9.00 -13.11
N HIS A 46 17.02 9.23 -13.26
CA HIS A 46 16.33 10.37 -12.66
C HIS A 46 15.37 9.92 -11.58
N LYS A 47 15.18 10.70 -10.52
CA LYS A 47 14.21 10.38 -9.46
C LYS A 47 12.77 10.55 -9.95
N THR A 48 12.49 11.59 -10.73
CA THR A 48 11.12 11.99 -11.10
C THR A 48 10.95 12.41 -12.55
N LEU A 49 12.02 12.86 -13.21
CA LEU A 49 11.94 13.37 -14.58
C LEU A 49 11.38 12.33 -15.55
N LYS A 50 10.44 12.77 -16.40
CA LYS A 50 9.94 12.03 -17.55
C LYS A 50 10.53 12.61 -18.82
N GLN A 51 10.91 11.75 -19.75
CA GLN A 51 11.55 12.15 -21.00
C GLN A 51 10.98 11.42 -22.20
N ILE A 52 11.00 12.08 -23.37
CA ILE A 52 10.89 11.42 -24.67
C ILE A 52 12.17 11.70 -25.45
N LEU A 53 12.83 10.65 -25.91
CA LEU A 53 13.98 10.69 -26.81
C LEU A 53 13.51 10.43 -28.24
N VAL A 54 13.94 11.26 -29.19
CA VAL A 54 13.65 11.13 -30.62
C VAL A 54 14.94 11.32 -31.41
N CYS A 55 15.36 10.28 -32.14
CA CYS A 55 16.50 10.40 -33.05
C CYS A 55 16.01 11.00 -34.38
N VAL A 56 16.18 12.32 -34.52
CA VAL A 56 15.65 13.06 -35.69
C VAL A 56 16.53 12.90 -36.93
N SER A 57 17.79 12.49 -36.76
CA SER A 57 18.72 12.15 -37.82
C SER A 57 19.74 11.14 -37.30
N GLY A 58 20.24 10.27 -38.18
CA GLY A 58 21.19 9.22 -37.83
C GLY A 58 20.59 8.10 -36.96
N SER A 59 21.41 7.54 -36.07
CA SER A 59 21.02 6.47 -35.15
C SER A 59 21.84 6.44 -33.86
N CYS A 60 21.27 5.86 -32.80
CA CYS A 60 21.99 5.48 -31.58
C CYS A 60 21.25 4.34 -30.85
N ASN A 61 21.97 3.58 -30.01
CA ASN A 61 21.37 2.60 -29.11
C ASN A 61 21.18 3.18 -27.72
N ILE A 62 20.06 2.84 -27.09
CA ILE A 62 19.71 3.22 -25.73
C ILE A 62 19.52 1.95 -24.91
N LYS A 63 20.41 1.73 -23.95
CA LYS A 63 20.27 0.66 -22.96
C LYS A 63 19.54 1.20 -21.74
N LEU A 64 18.49 0.52 -21.31
CA LEU A 64 17.63 0.87 -20.19
C LEU A 64 17.67 -0.25 -19.16
N ASP A 65 17.83 0.11 -17.89
CA ASP A 65 17.83 -0.84 -16.77
C ASP A 65 16.86 -0.33 -15.70
N ASN A 66 15.90 -1.16 -15.30
CA ASN A 66 14.88 -0.83 -14.30
C ASN A 66 15.21 -1.38 -12.89
N GLY A 67 16.43 -1.88 -12.69
CA GLY A 67 16.95 -2.48 -11.45
C GLY A 67 16.64 -3.98 -11.33
N VAL A 68 15.90 -4.56 -12.28
CA VAL A 68 15.52 -5.98 -12.33
C VAL A 68 15.90 -6.59 -13.68
N THR A 69 15.57 -5.88 -14.77
CA THR A 69 15.82 -6.29 -16.14
C THR A 69 16.45 -5.14 -16.92
N THR A 70 17.26 -5.52 -17.90
CA THR A 70 17.86 -4.60 -18.86
C THR A 70 17.27 -4.84 -20.25
N GLU A 71 17.00 -3.78 -20.99
CA GLU A 71 16.60 -3.81 -22.39
C GLU A 71 17.45 -2.85 -23.22
N GLU A 72 17.55 -3.08 -24.52
CA GLU A 72 18.29 -2.21 -25.44
C GLU A 72 17.43 -1.89 -26.66
N ILE A 73 17.38 -0.61 -27.01
CA ILE A 73 16.50 -0.06 -28.04
C ILE A 73 17.33 0.77 -29.00
N MET A 74 17.32 0.41 -30.28
CA MET A 74 17.87 1.23 -31.35
C MET A 74 16.86 2.32 -31.74
N LEU A 75 17.31 3.57 -31.73
CA LEU A 75 16.59 4.71 -32.28
C LEU A 75 17.24 5.11 -33.61
N ASN A 76 16.57 4.80 -34.72
CA ASN A 76 17.06 5.08 -36.08
C ASN A 76 15.96 5.62 -37.01
N LYS A 77 14.81 5.98 -36.47
CA LYS A 77 13.69 6.55 -37.23
C LYS A 77 13.14 7.78 -36.54
N PRO A 78 12.87 8.88 -37.28
CA PRO A 78 12.35 10.11 -36.69
C PRO A 78 10.92 9.98 -36.15
N ASN A 79 10.17 8.96 -36.59
CA ASN A 79 8.82 8.66 -36.08
C ASN A 79 8.81 7.74 -34.85
N GLN A 80 9.98 7.41 -34.29
CA GLN A 80 10.09 6.61 -33.07
C GLN A 80 10.42 7.53 -31.89
N GLY A 81 9.56 7.52 -30.87
CA GLY A 81 9.83 8.13 -29.57
C GLY A 81 10.12 7.07 -28.52
N LEU A 82 11.17 7.27 -27.72
CA LEU A 82 11.43 6.47 -26.53
C LEU A 82 11.03 7.25 -25.28
N PHE A 83 9.94 6.82 -24.65
CA PHE A 83 9.49 7.38 -23.38
C PHE A 83 10.22 6.72 -22.22
N ILE A 84 10.80 7.52 -21.34
CA ILE A 84 11.57 7.08 -20.17
C ILE A 84 10.98 7.79 -18.95
N GLU A 85 10.49 7.04 -17.99
CA GLU A 85 10.07 7.56 -16.69
C GLU A 85 11.25 7.65 -15.71
N GLY A 86 11.00 8.28 -14.56
CA GLY A 86 11.93 8.25 -13.44
C GLY A 86 12.21 6.81 -12.98
N MET A 87 13.37 6.63 -12.35
CA MET A 87 13.92 5.36 -11.86
C MET A 87 14.25 4.34 -12.95
N ILE A 88 14.66 4.83 -14.12
CA ILE A 88 15.27 4.01 -15.17
C ILE A 88 16.72 4.47 -15.36
N TRP A 89 17.67 3.58 -15.09
CA TRP A 89 19.07 3.82 -15.42
C TRP A 89 19.24 3.69 -16.94
N ARG A 90 19.97 4.63 -17.55
CA ARG A 90 20.10 4.67 -19.01
C ARG A 90 21.49 5.01 -19.50
N GLU A 91 21.85 4.36 -20.60
CA GLU A 91 23.09 4.52 -21.32
C GLU A 91 22.77 4.71 -22.80
N MET A 92 23.51 5.59 -23.46
CA MET A 92 23.34 5.92 -24.87
C MET A 92 24.70 5.71 -25.55
N HIS A 93 24.74 4.90 -26.59
CA HIS A 93 26.00 4.51 -27.25
C HIS A 93 25.79 4.23 -28.73
N GLU A 94 26.88 3.92 -29.44
CA GLU A 94 26.88 3.61 -30.87
C GLU A 94 26.20 4.70 -31.74
N PHE A 95 26.55 5.96 -31.48
CA PHE A 95 26.04 7.09 -32.27
C PHE A 95 26.58 7.04 -33.69
N SER A 96 25.70 7.17 -34.69
CA SER A 96 26.11 7.43 -36.07
C SER A 96 26.70 8.84 -36.18
N ARG A 97 27.49 9.08 -37.23
CA ARG A 97 28.19 10.36 -37.44
C ARG A 97 27.24 11.55 -37.60
N ASP A 98 26.07 11.32 -38.18
CA ASP A 98 25.00 12.29 -38.41
C ASP A 98 23.94 12.28 -37.29
N CYS A 99 24.18 11.58 -36.18
CA CYS A 99 23.19 11.43 -35.12
C CYS A 99 22.83 12.77 -34.47
N VAL A 100 21.52 13.07 -34.47
CA VAL A 100 20.91 14.14 -33.69
C VAL A 100 19.79 13.55 -32.85
N LEU A 101 20.02 13.47 -31.54
CA LEU A 101 19.07 12.93 -30.56
C LEU A 101 18.41 14.08 -29.80
N MET A 102 17.14 14.35 -30.11
CA MET A 102 16.31 15.34 -29.42
C MET A 102 15.69 14.72 -28.16
N VAL A 103 15.61 15.52 -27.10
CA VAL A 103 15.02 15.11 -25.81
C VAL A 103 14.02 16.15 -25.34
N LEU A 104 12.81 15.70 -25.06
CA LEU A 104 11.75 16.46 -24.40
C LEU A 104 11.71 16.05 -22.93
N ALA A 105 11.62 17.01 -22.02
CA ALA A 105 11.71 16.78 -20.58
C ALA A 105 10.53 17.43 -19.85
N SER A 106 9.95 16.70 -18.89
CA SER A 106 8.86 17.19 -18.04
C SER A 106 9.30 18.24 -17.01
N GLU A 107 10.60 18.35 -16.74
CA GLU A 107 11.17 19.26 -15.75
C GLU A 107 12.37 20.05 -16.29
N LEU A 108 12.59 21.23 -15.70
CA LEU A 108 13.81 22.02 -15.87
C LEU A 108 15.04 21.25 -15.36
N TYR A 109 16.23 21.74 -15.68
CA TYR A 109 17.45 21.12 -15.15
C TYR A 109 17.51 21.25 -13.62
N ASN A 110 17.65 20.12 -12.94
CA ASN A 110 17.88 20.05 -11.50
C ASN A 110 18.87 18.91 -11.22
N GLU A 111 20.03 19.23 -10.65
CA GLU A 111 21.06 18.25 -10.33
C GLU A 111 20.62 17.26 -9.24
N GLU A 112 19.74 17.68 -8.32
CA GLU A 112 19.26 16.84 -7.22
C GLU A 112 18.38 15.66 -7.69
N ASP A 113 17.83 15.75 -8.90
CA ASP A 113 17.04 14.70 -9.52
C ASP A 113 17.92 13.59 -10.14
N TYR A 114 19.21 13.84 -10.37
CA TYR A 114 20.13 12.87 -10.94
C TYR A 114 20.58 11.83 -9.90
N ILE A 115 20.69 10.57 -10.35
CA ILE A 115 21.37 9.49 -9.63
C ILE A 115 22.53 9.02 -10.51
N ARG A 116 23.76 9.42 -10.16
CA ARG A 116 24.97 9.21 -10.99
C ARG A 116 25.78 7.98 -10.61
N SER A 117 25.48 7.37 -9.48
CA SER A 117 26.10 6.12 -9.01
C SER A 117 25.12 4.98 -9.26
N TYR A 118 25.58 3.92 -9.92
CA TYR A 118 24.74 2.74 -10.15
C TYR A 118 24.37 2.05 -8.82
N GLN A 119 25.28 2.08 -7.84
CA GLN A 119 25.02 1.55 -6.51
C GLN A 119 23.89 2.35 -5.83
N ASP A 120 23.95 3.68 -5.88
CA ASP A 120 22.95 4.56 -5.29
C ASP A 120 21.59 4.36 -5.99
N TYR A 121 21.60 4.10 -7.29
CA TYR A 121 20.40 3.77 -8.06
C TYR A 121 19.73 2.48 -7.57
N ILE A 122 20.49 1.40 -7.37
CA ILE A 122 19.96 0.15 -6.82
C ILE A 122 19.44 0.34 -5.39
N GLU A 123 20.13 1.13 -4.56
CA GLU A 123 19.69 1.43 -3.20
C GLU A 123 18.42 2.29 -3.16
N GLU A 124 18.33 3.31 -4.02
CA GLU A 124 17.15 4.15 -4.16
C GLU A 124 15.95 3.34 -4.71
N GLY A 125 16.20 2.43 -5.66
CA GLY A 125 15.19 1.47 -6.15
C GLY A 125 14.64 0.58 -5.03
N LYS A 126 15.50 0.10 -4.12
CA LYS A 126 15.07 -0.67 -2.93
C LYS A 126 14.23 0.17 -1.96
N LYS A 127 14.57 1.45 -1.74
CA LYS A 127 13.79 2.38 -0.89
C LYS A 127 12.40 2.67 -1.48
N ARG A 128 12.30 2.74 -2.80
CA ARG A 128 11.07 3.08 -3.52
C ARG A 128 10.13 1.91 -3.78
N LYS A 129 10.61 0.67 -3.62
CA LYS A 129 9.74 -0.50 -3.64
C LYS A 129 8.68 -0.29 -2.55
N LYS A 130 7.41 -0.13 -2.93
CA LYS A 130 6.33 0.06 -1.95
C LYS A 130 6.45 -1.06 -0.92
N LYS A 131 6.68 -0.70 0.35
CA LYS A 131 6.83 -1.67 1.45
C LYS A 131 5.58 -2.52 1.63
N TYR A 132 4.44 -2.04 1.12
CA TYR A 132 3.14 -2.67 1.19
C TYR A 132 2.46 -2.64 -0.18
N PHE A 133 1.57 -3.59 -0.42
CA PHE A 133 0.72 -3.58 -1.60
C PHE A 133 -0.48 -2.65 -1.39
N CYS A 134 -0.80 -1.86 -2.42
CA CYS A 134 -1.95 -0.97 -2.43
C CYS A 134 -2.66 -1.11 -3.77
N HIS A 135 -3.89 -1.59 -3.75
CA HIS A 135 -4.70 -1.73 -4.95
C HIS A 135 -4.97 -0.35 -5.58
N LYS A 136 -5.02 -0.27 -6.92
CA LYS A 136 -5.21 1.01 -7.64
C LYS A 136 -6.51 1.76 -7.31
N ASN A 137 -7.52 1.05 -6.82
CA ASN A 137 -8.83 1.60 -6.46
C ASN A 137 -8.99 1.87 -4.94
N SER A 138 -7.92 1.73 -4.14
CA SER A 138 -7.97 2.17 -2.74
C SER A 138 -7.54 3.64 -2.63
N ILE A 139 -7.94 4.27 -1.53
CA ILE A 139 -7.52 5.62 -1.15
C ILE A 139 -6.67 5.48 0.11
N VAL A 140 -5.36 5.62 -0.03
CA VAL A 140 -4.43 5.46 1.09
C VAL A 140 -3.63 6.73 1.24
N GLU A 141 -3.90 7.45 2.32
CA GLU A 141 -3.27 8.74 2.62
C GLU A 141 -2.24 8.63 3.77
N SER A 142 -2.30 7.55 4.56
CA SER A 142 -1.33 7.33 5.65
C SER A 142 0.08 7.03 5.15
N ALA A 143 1.06 7.70 5.75
CA ALA A 143 2.48 7.41 5.59
C ALA A 143 2.99 6.28 6.52
N LYS A 144 2.15 5.77 7.43
CA LYS A 144 2.53 4.85 8.52
C LYS A 144 1.88 3.47 8.32
N ILE A 145 2.25 2.81 7.22
CA ILE A 145 1.84 1.45 6.89
C ILE A 145 3.08 0.55 6.84
N GLY A 146 3.06 -0.52 7.63
CA GLY A 146 4.15 -1.47 7.76
C GLY A 146 4.41 -2.33 6.52
N GLU A 147 5.55 -3.00 6.52
CA GLU A 147 6.01 -3.85 5.43
C GLU A 147 5.17 -5.12 5.27
N GLY A 148 4.97 -5.57 4.04
CA GLY A 148 4.15 -6.75 3.73
C GLY A 148 2.64 -6.55 3.89
N THR A 149 2.19 -5.39 4.36
CA THR A 149 0.76 -5.09 4.45
C THR A 149 0.13 -5.02 3.06
N THR A 150 -1.12 -5.47 2.95
CA THR A 150 -1.89 -5.47 1.71
C THR A 150 -3.17 -4.67 1.94
N VAL A 151 -3.39 -3.64 1.12
CA VAL A 151 -4.60 -2.82 1.11
C VAL A 151 -5.35 -3.05 -0.21
N TRP A 152 -6.55 -3.62 -0.11
CA TRP A 152 -7.36 -4.05 -1.25
C TRP A 152 -8.30 -2.94 -1.76
N ALA A 153 -9.09 -3.25 -2.80
CA ALA A 153 -9.87 -2.27 -3.55
C ALA A 153 -10.90 -1.55 -2.66
N TYR A 154 -11.11 -0.25 -2.89
CA TYR A 154 -12.14 0.54 -2.21
C TYR A 154 -11.97 0.65 -0.69
N ALA A 155 -10.80 0.27 -0.15
CA ALA A 155 -10.41 0.63 1.20
C ALA A 155 -10.03 2.12 1.25
N HIS A 156 -10.36 2.81 2.34
CA HIS A 156 -9.95 4.19 2.61
C HIS A 156 -9.20 4.27 3.95
N VAL A 157 -7.92 4.64 3.91
CA VAL A 157 -7.05 4.81 5.08
C VAL A 157 -6.63 6.27 5.21
N PHE A 158 -7.04 6.91 6.30
CA PHE A 158 -6.84 8.35 6.53
C PHE A 158 -5.38 8.70 6.87
N PRO A 159 -4.95 9.97 6.72
CA PRO A 159 -3.54 10.37 6.80
C PRO A 159 -2.78 10.00 8.10
N HIS A 160 -3.48 9.92 9.23
CA HIS A 160 -2.83 9.73 10.54
C HIS A 160 -2.95 8.31 11.11
N ALA A 161 -3.68 7.41 10.43
CA ALA A 161 -3.81 6.02 10.84
C ALA A 161 -2.44 5.33 10.91
N VAL A 162 -2.24 4.43 11.88
CA VAL A 162 -1.02 3.63 12.02
C VAL A 162 -1.36 2.16 11.83
N ILE A 163 -0.76 1.52 10.83
CA ILE A 163 -0.97 0.09 10.52
C ILE A 163 0.38 -0.60 10.52
N GLY A 164 0.50 -1.68 11.30
CA GLY A 164 1.71 -2.48 11.40
C GLY A 164 2.05 -3.29 10.15
N ASP A 165 3.01 -4.19 10.32
CA ASP A 165 3.54 -5.07 9.29
C ASP A 165 2.58 -6.24 9.02
N ASN A 166 2.64 -6.79 7.81
CA ASN A 166 1.97 -8.02 7.40
C ASN A 166 0.46 -8.04 7.68
N CYS A 167 -0.21 -6.88 7.56
CA CYS A 167 -1.65 -6.78 7.73
C CYS A 167 -2.40 -7.03 6.40
N ASN A 168 -3.66 -7.43 6.49
CA ASN A 168 -4.54 -7.63 5.34
C ASN A 168 -5.83 -6.81 5.51
N ILE A 169 -5.88 -5.67 4.80
CA ILE A 169 -6.96 -4.68 4.85
C ILE A 169 -7.85 -4.87 3.61
N ASN A 170 -8.95 -5.59 3.77
CA ASN A 170 -9.81 -6.04 2.67
C ASN A 170 -10.74 -4.93 2.14
N ASP A 171 -11.49 -5.26 1.09
CA ASP A 171 -12.32 -4.32 0.34
C ASP A 171 -13.35 -3.59 1.20
N HIS A 172 -13.65 -2.34 0.85
CA HIS A 172 -14.66 -1.53 1.52
C HIS A 172 -14.42 -1.37 3.03
N THR A 173 -13.15 -1.30 3.43
CA THR A 173 -12.79 -0.93 4.80
C THR A 173 -12.54 0.56 4.90
N LEU A 174 -12.86 1.15 6.05
CA LEU A 174 -12.58 2.55 6.36
C LEU A 174 -11.78 2.61 7.66
N ILE A 175 -10.67 3.33 7.68
CA ILE A 175 -9.79 3.48 8.84
C ILE A 175 -9.52 4.97 9.06
N GLU A 176 -9.99 5.50 10.18
CA GLU A 176 -9.85 6.92 10.53
C GLU A 176 -8.46 7.29 11.10
N ASN A 177 -8.26 8.57 11.37
CA ASN A 177 -6.99 9.17 11.79
C ASN A 177 -6.45 8.61 13.12
N ASP A 178 -7.27 8.54 14.17
CA ASP A 178 -6.88 8.06 15.50
C ASP A 178 -7.09 6.56 15.64
N VAL A 179 -6.48 5.78 14.75
CA VAL A 179 -6.51 4.31 14.77
C VAL A 179 -5.09 3.75 14.79
N VAL A 180 -4.85 2.79 15.67
CA VAL A 180 -3.60 2.02 15.72
C VAL A 180 -3.92 0.54 15.56
N ILE A 181 -3.33 -0.08 14.54
CA ILE A 181 -3.41 -1.51 14.25
C ILE A 181 -1.99 -2.09 14.34
N GLY A 182 -1.82 -3.14 15.14
CA GLY A 182 -0.57 -3.87 15.28
C GLY A 182 -0.19 -4.67 14.03
N ASN A 183 0.67 -5.66 14.20
CA ASN A 183 1.19 -6.50 13.13
C ASN A 183 0.30 -7.74 12.92
N ASN A 184 0.34 -8.31 11.72
CA ASN A 184 -0.31 -9.59 11.38
C ASN A 184 -1.85 -9.54 11.56
N VAL A 185 -2.45 -8.36 11.45
CA VAL A 185 -3.90 -8.18 11.63
C VAL A 185 -4.63 -8.43 10.32
N THR A 186 -5.72 -9.17 10.38
CA THR A 186 -6.65 -9.31 9.25
C THR A 186 -7.92 -8.51 9.53
N VAL A 187 -8.21 -7.54 8.66
CA VAL A 187 -9.46 -6.77 8.66
C VAL A 187 -10.23 -7.17 7.40
N LYS A 188 -11.29 -7.97 7.56
CA LYS A 188 -12.14 -8.41 6.45
C LYS A 188 -13.02 -7.28 5.92
N SER A 189 -13.67 -7.53 4.79
CA SER A 189 -14.42 -6.52 4.03
C SER A 189 -15.57 -5.90 4.82
N GLY A 190 -15.90 -4.65 4.50
CA GLY A 190 -17.05 -3.94 5.08
C GLY A 190 -16.89 -3.53 6.54
N VAL A 191 -15.65 -3.47 7.04
CA VAL A 191 -15.34 -3.06 8.41
C VAL A 191 -14.93 -1.59 8.43
N HIS A 192 -15.61 -0.80 9.26
CA HIS A 192 -15.26 0.61 9.48
C HIS A 192 -14.70 0.77 10.91
N ILE A 193 -13.48 1.27 11.01
CA ILE A 193 -12.73 1.42 12.27
C ILE A 193 -12.62 2.92 12.57
N TRP A 194 -13.36 3.35 13.59
CA TRP A 194 -13.45 4.75 13.99
C TRP A 194 -12.30 5.19 14.91
N ASN A 195 -12.14 6.51 15.02
CA ASN A 195 -11.21 7.15 15.94
C ASN A 195 -11.32 6.58 17.36
N GLY A 196 -10.16 6.38 17.99
CA GLY A 196 -9.99 5.83 19.33
C GLY A 196 -9.70 4.33 19.37
N ALA A 197 -9.83 3.61 18.24
CA ALA A 197 -9.58 2.17 18.22
C ALA A 197 -8.08 1.84 18.41
N ARG A 198 -7.80 0.83 19.23
CA ARG A 198 -6.47 0.26 19.49
C ARG A 198 -6.53 -1.25 19.31
N ILE A 199 -5.91 -1.75 18.25
CA ILE A 199 -5.94 -3.16 17.85
C ILE A 199 -4.53 -3.73 17.97
N GLY A 200 -4.38 -4.77 18.77
CA GLY A 200 -3.12 -5.48 18.99
C GLY A 200 -2.68 -6.33 17.81
N ASN A 201 -1.68 -7.16 18.04
CA ASN A 201 -1.08 -8.02 17.02
C ASN A 201 -1.88 -9.31 16.82
N ASN A 202 -1.82 -9.88 15.62
CA ASN A 202 -2.45 -11.17 15.29
C ASN A 202 -3.96 -11.20 15.52
N VAL A 203 -4.62 -10.05 15.47
CA VAL A 203 -6.08 -9.94 15.63
C VAL A 203 -6.77 -10.32 14.31
N PHE A 204 -7.86 -11.06 14.43
CA PHE A 204 -8.76 -11.34 13.32
C PHE A 204 -10.06 -10.56 13.49
N ILE A 205 -10.39 -9.71 12.51
CA ILE A 205 -11.68 -8.99 12.45
C ILE A 205 -12.46 -9.54 11.26
N GLY A 206 -13.53 -10.28 11.57
CA GLY A 206 -14.41 -10.89 10.58
C GLY A 206 -15.15 -9.88 9.70
N PRO A 207 -15.73 -10.34 8.57
CA PRO A 207 -16.41 -9.45 7.63
C PRO A 207 -17.59 -8.75 8.29
N SER A 208 -17.79 -7.48 7.93
CA SER A 208 -18.89 -6.65 8.42
C SER A 208 -18.98 -6.49 9.94
N VAL A 209 -17.86 -6.64 10.66
CA VAL A 209 -17.80 -6.26 12.07
C VAL A 209 -18.01 -4.76 12.21
N VAL A 210 -18.91 -4.37 13.12
CA VAL A 210 -19.29 -2.98 13.38
C VAL A 210 -18.58 -2.49 14.63
N PHE A 211 -17.78 -1.44 14.49
CA PHE A 211 -17.27 -0.66 15.61
C PHE A 211 -18.24 0.48 15.91
N THR A 212 -18.35 0.87 17.19
CA THR A 212 -18.97 2.13 17.59
C THR A 212 -18.08 2.88 18.58
N ASN A 213 -18.22 4.19 18.65
CA ASN A 213 -17.47 5.05 19.57
C ASN A 213 -18.34 6.11 20.27
N ASP A 214 -19.61 6.22 19.88
CA ASP A 214 -20.63 7.01 20.56
C ASP A 214 -21.69 6.07 21.13
N LEU A 215 -21.92 6.16 22.45
CA LEU A 215 -22.92 5.36 23.15
C LEU A 215 -24.33 5.93 23.03
N ASN A 216 -24.46 7.23 22.74
CA ASN A 216 -25.73 7.94 22.65
C ASN A 216 -25.81 8.81 21.39
N PRO A 217 -25.63 8.22 20.18
CA PRO A 217 -25.53 8.99 18.96
C PRO A 217 -26.80 9.79 18.68
N ARG A 218 -26.64 11.09 18.48
CA ARG A 218 -27.69 12.02 18.07
C ARG A 218 -27.15 12.94 16.99
N SER A 219 -27.94 13.15 15.93
CA SER A 219 -27.50 13.99 14.81
C SER A 219 -27.13 15.40 15.29
N LYS A 220 -25.94 15.87 14.92
CA LYS A 220 -25.37 17.18 15.30
C LYS A 220 -25.15 17.39 16.80
N ILE A 221 -25.20 16.33 17.59
CA ILE A 221 -24.88 16.35 19.01
C ILE A 221 -23.73 15.36 19.20
N TYR A 222 -22.58 15.88 19.60
CA TYR A 222 -21.35 15.12 19.70
C TYR A 222 -20.95 14.99 21.17
N PRO A 223 -20.43 13.84 21.61
CA PRO A 223 -19.83 13.71 22.94
C PRO A 223 -18.56 14.57 23.04
N GLU A 224 -18.18 14.95 24.26
CA GLU A 224 -16.91 15.63 24.51
C GLU A 224 -15.70 14.75 24.14
N GLU A 225 -15.80 13.43 24.39
CA GLU A 225 -14.80 12.44 24.00
C GLU A 225 -15.49 11.18 23.45
N PHE A 226 -15.03 10.71 22.29
CA PHE A 226 -15.45 9.43 21.73
C PHE A 226 -14.83 8.27 22.53
N LYS A 227 -15.62 7.21 22.75
CA LYS A 227 -15.19 6.04 23.48
C LYS A 227 -14.25 5.18 22.64
N LYS A 228 -13.18 4.72 23.29
CA LYS A 228 -12.13 3.89 22.69
C LYS A 228 -12.55 2.42 22.73
N ILE A 229 -12.15 1.66 21.72
CA ILE A 229 -12.24 0.18 21.74
C ILE A 229 -10.82 -0.36 21.75
N ILE A 230 -10.54 -1.26 22.69
CA ILE A 230 -9.23 -1.92 22.80
C ILE A 230 -9.40 -3.40 22.48
N ILE A 231 -8.70 -3.90 21.46
CA ILE A 231 -8.67 -5.32 21.11
C ILE A 231 -7.25 -5.81 21.33
N ASN A 232 -7.06 -6.70 22.31
CA ASN A 232 -5.74 -7.23 22.64
C ASN A 232 -5.30 -8.33 21.67
N ASP A 233 -4.01 -8.66 21.73
CA ASP A 233 -3.38 -9.60 20.81
C ASP A 233 -4.15 -10.93 20.68
N PHE A 234 -4.14 -11.51 19.47
CA PHE A 234 -4.74 -12.80 19.15
C PHE A 234 -6.26 -12.91 19.34
N ALA A 235 -6.95 -11.83 19.71
CA ALA A 235 -8.41 -11.84 19.77
C ALA A 235 -9.02 -12.03 18.37
N SER A 236 -10.17 -12.70 18.32
CA SER A 236 -10.90 -12.98 17.07
C SER A 236 -12.34 -12.52 17.18
N ILE A 237 -12.74 -11.65 16.25
CA ILE A 237 -14.08 -11.07 16.19
C ILE A 237 -14.86 -11.74 15.06
N GLY A 238 -15.90 -12.50 15.40
CA GLY A 238 -16.75 -13.19 14.44
C GLY A 238 -17.47 -12.23 13.49
N ALA A 239 -17.75 -12.70 12.29
CA ALA A 239 -18.46 -11.95 11.24
C ALA A 239 -19.73 -11.27 11.77
N ASN A 240 -19.99 -10.06 11.29
CA ASN A 240 -21.21 -9.30 11.60
C ASN A 240 -21.45 -9.03 13.10
N SER A 241 -20.41 -9.09 13.93
CA SER A 241 -20.51 -8.72 15.34
C SER A 241 -20.48 -7.20 15.52
N THR A 242 -21.15 -6.69 16.54
CA THR A 242 -21.16 -5.26 16.91
C THR A 242 -20.43 -5.05 18.22
N LEU A 243 -19.48 -4.12 18.24
CA LEU A 243 -18.67 -3.75 19.41
C LEU A 243 -19.09 -2.36 19.90
N LEU A 244 -19.62 -2.28 21.12
CA LEU A 244 -19.95 -0.98 21.73
C LEU A 244 -18.67 -0.23 22.14
N GLY A 245 -18.66 1.09 21.96
CA GLY A 245 -17.56 1.95 22.40
C GLY A 245 -17.29 1.83 23.91
N GLY A 246 -16.01 1.85 24.28
CA GLY A 246 -15.58 1.85 25.69
C GLY A 246 -15.26 0.47 26.27
N ILE A 247 -15.24 -0.57 25.43
CA ILE A 247 -14.94 -1.94 25.84
C ILE A 247 -13.50 -2.36 25.51
N SER A 248 -13.02 -3.35 26.25
CA SER A 248 -11.79 -4.08 25.96
C SER A 248 -12.09 -5.56 25.65
N ILE A 249 -11.44 -6.09 24.61
CA ILE A 249 -11.47 -7.51 24.26
C ILE A 249 -10.13 -8.13 24.62
N GLY A 250 -10.14 -9.09 25.53
CA GLY A 250 -8.96 -9.72 26.09
C GLY A 250 -8.18 -10.58 25.09
N LYS A 251 -6.94 -10.89 25.44
CA LYS A 251 -6.04 -11.73 24.62
C LYS A 251 -6.69 -13.09 24.34
N TYR A 252 -6.59 -13.58 23.10
CA TYR A 252 -7.20 -14.84 22.65
C TYR A 252 -8.73 -14.96 22.84
N ALA A 253 -9.44 -13.88 23.18
CA ALA A 253 -10.90 -13.94 23.26
C ALA A 253 -11.51 -14.23 21.88
N LEU A 254 -12.61 -14.98 21.88
CA LEU A 254 -13.34 -15.33 20.66
C LEU A 254 -14.78 -14.82 20.76
N ILE A 255 -15.10 -13.83 19.92
CA ILE A 255 -16.47 -13.33 19.77
C ILE A 255 -17.16 -14.14 18.68
N GLY A 256 -18.25 -14.81 18.99
CA GLY A 256 -19.05 -15.53 18.00
C GLY A 256 -19.71 -14.58 17.00
N ALA A 257 -19.97 -15.05 15.78
CA ALA A 257 -20.59 -14.25 14.74
C ALA A 257 -21.97 -13.67 15.16
N GLY A 258 -22.28 -12.47 14.67
CA GLY A 258 -23.56 -11.80 14.91
C GLY A 258 -23.76 -11.29 16.35
N SER A 259 -22.72 -11.30 17.18
CA SER A 259 -22.85 -10.95 18.60
C SER A 259 -22.85 -9.45 18.84
N VAL A 260 -23.57 -8.99 19.86
CA VAL A 260 -23.55 -7.59 20.30
C VAL A 260 -22.80 -7.48 21.63
N VAL A 261 -21.54 -7.04 21.56
CA VAL A 261 -20.64 -6.98 22.71
C VAL A 261 -20.81 -5.65 23.43
N THR A 262 -21.39 -5.73 24.63
CA THR A 262 -21.77 -4.55 25.44
C THR A 262 -20.87 -4.32 26.65
N LYS A 263 -19.97 -5.26 26.96
CA LYS A 263 -19.08 -5.25 28.13
C LYS A 263 -17.69 -5.76 27.77
N ASN A 264 -16.72 -5.52 28.65
CA ASN A 264 -15.37 -6.07 28.51
C ASN A 264 -15.41 -7.60 28.41
N VAL A 265 -14.62 -8.15 27.49
CA VAL A 265 -14.50 -9.58 27.27
C VAL A 265 -13.19 -10.05 27.87
N PRO A 266 -13.20 -10.98 28.84
CA PRO A 266 -12.00 -11.57 29.38
C PRO A 266 -11.07 -12.23 28.35
N GLU A 267 -9.78 -12.33 28.69
CA GLU A 267 -8.88 -13.22 27.97
C GLU A 267 -9.43 -14.64 27.88
N HIS A 268 -9.21 -15.29 26.74
CA HIS A 268 -9.69 -16.63 26.42
C HIS A 268 -11.22 -16.83 26.44
N ALA A 269 -12.03 -15.83 26.78
CA ALA A 269 -13.48 -16.02 26.83
C ALA A 269 -14.07 -16.24 25.43
N LEU A 270 -14.93 -17.25 25.32
CA LEU A 270 -15.84 -17.42 24.21
C LEU A 270 -17.15 -16.73 24.57
N VAL A 271 -17.49 -15.67 23.85
CA VAL A 271 -18.76 -14.94 24.04
C VAL A 271 -19.60 -14.95 22.78
N TYR A 272 -20.91 -15.07 22.92
CA TYR A 272 -21.84 -14.83 21.82
C TYR A 272 -23.25 -14.50 22.29
N GLY A 273 -24.05 -13.94 21.38
CA GLY A 273 -25.44 -13.55 21.62
C GLY A 273 -25.69 -12.04 21.53
N ASN A 274 -26.93 -11.63 21.80
CA ASN A 274 -27.34 -10.24 21.85
C ASN A 274 -28.22 -9.99 23.11
N PRO A 275 -27.67 -9.41 24.20
CA PRO A 275 -26.26 -9.06 24.36
C PRO A 275 -25.36 -10.31 24.42
N ALA A 276 -24.07 -10.14 24.10
CA ALA A 276 -23.10 -11.22 24.15
C ALA A 276 -22.82 -11.62 25.61
N GLU A 277 -22.86 -12.92 25.89
CA GLU A 277 -22.56 -13.50 27.19
C GLU A 277 -21.42 -14.51 27.08
N ILE A 278 -20.71 -14.76 28.18
CA ILE A 278 -19.68 -15.80 28.24
C ILE A 278 -20.37 -17.18 28.18
N LYS A 279 -19.95 -18.01 27.22
CA LYS A 279 -20.47 -19.37 26.98
C LYS A 279 -19.38 -20.44 27.10
N GLY A 280 -18.18 -20.04 27.48
CA GLY A 280 -17.03 -20.90 27.75
C GLY A 280 -15.72 -20.16 27.57
N PHE A 281 -14.65 -20.93 27.45
CA PHE A 281 -13.30 -20.44 27.17
C PHE A 281 -12.71 -21.21 25.99
N VAL A 282 -11.77 -20.58 25.28
CA VAL A 282 -11.10 -21.13 24.12
C VAL A 282 -9.59 -21.19 24.33
N CYS A 283 -8.98 -22.19 23.73
CA CYS A 283 -7.53 -22.30 23.66
C CYS A 283 -6.93 -21.27 22.70
N LYS A 284 -5.60 -21.08 22.74
CA LYS A 284 -4.85 -20.29 21.76
C LYS A 284 -5.06 -20.73 20.31
N CYS A 285 -5.42 -22.01 20.10
CA CYS A 285 -5.73 -22.55 18.77
C CYS A 285 -7.20 -22.34 18.34
N GLY A 286 -8.03 -21.69 19.17
CA GLY A 286 -9.44 -21.40 18.89
C GLY A 286 -10.43 -22.49 19.30
N GLU A 287 -9.94 -23.67 19.73
CA GLU A 287 -10.80 -24.76 20.19
C GLU A 287 -11.43 -24.46 21.54
N LYS A 288 -12.72 -24.84 21.69
CA LYS A 288 -13.43 -24.70 22.96
C LYS A 288 -12.81 -25.65 23.98
N ILE A 289 -12.55 -25.14 25.19
CA ILE A 289 -12.05 -25.95 26.29
C ILE A 289 -13.25 -26.72 26.87
N ILE A 290 -13.23 -28.04 26.70
CA ILE A 290 -14.13 -29.00 27.36
C ILE A 290 -13.40 -29.52 28.61
N GLU A 291 -14.13 -29.80 29.70
CA GLU A 291 -13.58 -30.16 31.01
C GLU A 291 -12.38 -31.13 30.95
N GLY A 292 -11.32 -30.83 31.72
CA GLY A 292 -10.09 -31.62 31.73
C GLY A 292 -8.79 -30.82 31.52
N CYS A 293 -8.87 -29.49 31.44
CA CYS A 293 -7.73 -28.59 31.36
C CYS A 293 -6.82 -28.76 30.12
N ILE A 294 -7.02 -29.74 29.23
CA ILE A 294 -6.13 -29.98 28.09
C ILE A 294 -6.88 -29.73 26.79
N CYS A 295 -6.30 -28.90 25.92
CA CYS A 295 -6.80 -28.73 24.56
C CYS A 295 -6.39 -29.93 23.68
N GLU A 296 -7.34 -30.66 23.11
CA GLU A 296 -7.08 -31.86 22.29
C GLU A 296 -6.29 -31.58 21.00
N ASN A 297 -6.40 -30.36 20.47
CA ASN A 297 -5.73 -30.00 19.21
C ASN A 297 -4.26 -29.60 19.41
N CYS A 298 -3.94 -28.82 20.45
CA CYS A 298 -2.58 -28.30 20.65
C CYS A 298 -1.89 -28.78 21.93
N GLY A 299 -2.56 -29.61 22.73
CA GLY A 299 -2.01 -30.20 23.97
C GLY A 299 -1.82 -29.22 25.13
N MET A 300 -2.19 -27.94 24.97
CA MET A 300 -1.98 -26.93 26.01
C MET A 300 -2.84 -27.21 27.24
N THR A 301 -2.22 -27.15 28.43
CA THR A 301 -2.89 -27.30 29.72
C THR A 301 -3.29 -25.93 30.29
N PHE A 302 -4.55 -25.74 30.66
CA PHE A 302 -5.10 -24.58 31.35
C PHE A 302 -5.17 -24.87 32.84
N SER A 303 -4.78 -23.93 33.71
CA SER A 303 -5.00 -24.10 35.14
C SER A 303 -6.47 -23.75 35.45
N SER A 304 -7.12 -24.49 36.35
CA SER A 304 -8.50 -24.18 36.80
C SER A 304 -8.65 -22.75 37.36
N ILE A 305 -7.53 -22.16 37.82
CA ILE A 305 -7.42 -20.79 38.33
C ILE A 305 -7.65 -19.73 37.24
N ASP A 306 -7.37 -20.04 35.97
CA ASP A 306 -7.61 -19.13 34.84
C ASP A 306 -9.12 -19.02 34.48
N ILE A 307 -9.92 -20.00 34.90
CA ILE A 307 -11.35 -20.14 34.56
C ILE A 307 -12.26 -19.65 35.71
N GLU A 308 -11.88 -19.89 36.97
CA GLU A 308 -12.70 -19.53 38.13
C GLU A 308 -12.63 -18.04 38.52
N GLY A 309 -11.51 -17.36 38.25
CA GLY A 309 -11.31 -15.95 38.62
C GLY A 309 -12.25 -14.94 37.95
N LYS A 310 -13.13 -15.38 37.03
CA LYS A 310 -14.04 -14.50 36.26
C LYS A 310 -15.49 -14.96 36.20
N ARG A 311 -15.87 -16.02 36.92
CA ARG A 311 -17.29 -16.36 37.13
C ARG A 311 -17.99 -15.43 38.15
N ASN A 312 -17.22 -14.64 38.90
CA ASN A 312 -17.70 -13.83 40.04
C ASN A 312 -17.74 -12.30 39.80
N ASN A 313 -17.68 -11.80 38.56
CA ASN A 313 -17.84 -10.36 38.26
C ASN A 313 -18.90 -10.11 37.18
#